data_AF-A0A2K3E738-F1
#
_entry.id   AF-A0A2K3E738-F1
#
_cell.length_a   1.000
_cell.length_b   1.000
_cell.length_c   1.000
_cell.angle_alpha   90.00
_cell.angle_beta   90.00
_cell.angle_gamma   90.00
#
_symmetry.space_group_name_H-M   'P 1'
#
loop_
_entity.id
_entity.type
_entity.pdbx_description
1 polymer ?
#
loop_
_entity_poly.entity_id
_entity_poly.type
_entity_poly.pdbx_seq_one_letter_code
_entity_poly.pdbx_strand_id
1 'polypeptide(L)'
;MAPNKRGGPPSEETLAKLKGKKGQSSAPPPASKQKQAPANGEAAAAAEPCDFASGGMISKEEVEARGAGTDDPGDTYSRARFAWSEWRVFFTGLMFLTRLPVPPGIDHHPAFLVRSMMWFPLLGALIGGWGAVFFNAAAALWPPAAAGSLLPAAISTFSTVWLTGCFHEDGLADTFDGFGGGWGRNQILRIMKDSRVGTYALVGTALALQLKTSGLAAIAAAAPEAGGGVAGVAAALVAAHAASRWTSMVLIYVCEYVQDDEDAKRGMYNWFAQSTRLLTAPRLALGTLQALVIPLLALGPARAAIVYAVTAAVTVASGLYGNAVLGGVIGDYLGATIQVAEILVYCALSADWSRVAGSWEGAAPLLLLAAVAALPVIYCRRIVDWGSC
;
A
#
# COMPACT_ATOMS: atom_id res chain seq x y z
N MET A 1 -7.04 11.03 33.71
CA MET A 1 -8.29 11.48 33.06
C MET A 1 -9.29 10.34 33.13
N ALA A 2 -10.52 10.61 33.60
CA ALA A 2 -11.52 9.61 33.98
C ALA A 2 -12.08 8.81 32.78
N PRO A 3 -12.53 7.55 32.99
CA PRO A 3 -13.10 6.72 31.93
C PRO A 3 -14.54 7.11 31.61
N ASN A 4 -14.80 7.42 30.34
CA ASN A 4 -16.12 7.74 29.81
C ASN A 4 -16.88 6.43 29.48
N LYS A 5 -17.91 6.11 30.26
CA LYS A 5 -18.86 5.02 30.00
C LYS A 5 -19.99 5.52 29.09
N ARG A 6 -20.07 5.05 27.84
CA ARG A 6 -21.32 5.03 27.06
C ARG A 6 -21.38 3.83 26.10
N GLY A 7 -22.51 3.13 26.12
CA GLY A 7 -22.95 2.23 25.05
C GLY A 7 -23.12 0.75 25.42
N GLY A 8 -24.01 0.40 26.36
CA GLY A 8 -24.51 -0.97 26.50
C GLY A 8 -25.55 -1.31 25.42
N PRO A 9 -25.80 -2.60 25.13
CA PRO A 9 -26.74 -3.03 24.10
C PRO A 9 -28.20 -2.65 24.43
N PRO A 10 -29.07 -2.48 23.41
CA PRO A 10 -30.47 -2.07 23.61
C PRO A 10 -31.29 -3.14 24.33
N SER A 11 -32.25 -2.70 25.15
CA SER A 11 -33.12 -3.57 25.95
C SER A 11 -34.10 -4.40 25.08
N GLU A 12 -34.48 -5.59 25.57
CA GLU A 12 -35.38 -6.55 24.92
C GLU A 12 -36.74 -5.96 24.51
N GLU A 13 -37.19 -4.90 25.20
CA GLU A 13 -38.43 -4.18 24.89
C GLU A 13 -38.38 -3.46 23.52
N THR A 14 -37.18 -3.09 23.08
CA THR A 14 -36.94 -2.45 21.77
C THR A 14 -37.00 -3.47 20.63
N LEU A 15 -36.58 -4.72 20.89
CA LEU A 15 -36.62 -5.82 19.91
C LEU A 15 -38.03 -6.37 19.70
N ALA A 16 -38.91 -6.27 20.70
CA ALA A 16 -40.30 -6.72 20.60
C ALA A 16 -41.15 -5.83 19.67
N LYS A 17 -40.89 -4.52 19.62
CA LYS A 17 -41.66 -3.55 18.80
C LYS A 17 -41.37 -3.66 17.30
N LEU A 18 -40.24 -4.24 16.89
CA LEU A 18 -39.86 -4.44 15.48
C LEU A 18 -40.44 -5.72 14.86
N LYS A 19 -40.86 -6.69 15.67
CA LYS A 19 -41.45 -7.96 15.18
C LYS A 19 -42.97 -7.92 14.94
N GLY A 20 -43.65 -6.82 15.32
CA GLY A 20 -45.12 -6.72 15.29
C GLY A 20 -45.77 -6.13 14.02
N LYS A 21 -45.01 -5.80 12.97
CA LYS A 21 -45.57 -5.17 11.75
C LYS A 21 -45.10 -5.84 10.45
N LYS A 22 -45.50 -7.10 10.23
CA LYS A 22 -45.60 -7.70 8.89
C LYS A 22 -46.78 -8.67 8.84
N GLY A 23 -47.88 -8.23 8.25
CA GLY A 23 -49.04 -9.08 7.98
C GLY A 23 -50.09 -8.37 7.14
N GLN A 24 -50.36 -8.95 5.96
CA GLN A 24 -51.53 -8.80 5.08
C GLN A 24 -51.58 -7.58 4.13
N SER A 25 -51.32 -7.86 2.84
CA SER A 25 -52.19 -7.46 1.73
C SER A 25 -51.81 -8.24 0.46
N SER A 26 -52.81 -8.89 -0.13
CA SER A 26 -52.77 -9.78 -1.30
C SER A 26 -53.40 -9.11 -2.52
N ALA A 27 -52.71 -9.10 -3.67
CA ALA A 27 -53.32 -9.03 -5.00
C ALA A 27 -52.28 -9.37 -6.10
N PRO A 28 -52.58 -10.23 -7.10
CA PRO A 28 -51.70 -10.50 -8.23
C PRO A 28 -52.01 -9.60 -9.44
N PRO A 29 -51.02 -9.20 -10.26
CA PRO A 29 -51.28 -8.57 -11.56
C PRO A 29 -51.40 -9.61 -12.70
N PRO A 30 -52.06 -9.25 -13.81
CA PRO A 30 -52.52 -10.20 -14.82
C PRO A 30 -51.50 -10.51 -15.92
N ALA A 31 -51.72 -11.65 -16.58
CA ALA A 31 -50.98 -12.16 -17.73
C ALA A 31 -51.07 -11.26 -18.97
N SER A 32 -49.97 -11.14 -19.73
CA SER A 32 -50.06 -10.79 -21.15
C SER A 32 -48.97 -11.45 -22.02
N LYS A 33 -49.46 -12.34 -22.88
CA LYS A 33 -49.11 -12.58 -24.29
C LYS A 33 -47.65 -12.93 -24.66
N GLN A 34 -47.46 -14.23 -24.88
CA GLN A 34 -46.57 -14.75 -25.92
C GLN A 34 -46.92 -14.14 -27.29
N LYS A 35 -45.90 -13.76 -28.06
CA LYS A 35 -45.99 -13.65 -29.53
C LYS A 35 -44.74 -14.27 -30.15
N GLN A 36 -45.01 -15.15 -31.12
CA GLN A 36 -44.10 -16.02 -31.85
C GLN A 36 -43.09 -15.26 -32.72
N ALA A 37 -41.96 -15.93 -32.97
CA ALA A 37 -40.95 -15.58 -33.96
C ALA A 37 -41.50 -15.58 -35.41
N PRO A 38 -40.71 -15.03 -36.35
CA PRO A 38 -40.41 -15.79 -37.56
C PRO A 38 -38.91 -15.91 -37.83
N ALA A 39 -38.59 -16.99 -38.52
CA ALA A 39 -37.28 -17.41 -38.95
C ALA A 39 -36.82 -16.70 -40.25
N ASN A 40 -35.50 -16.77 -40.43
CA ASN A 40 -34.71 -16.65 -41.68
C ASN A 40 -34.40 -15.25 -42.22
N GLY A 41 -33.10 -15.00 -42.36
CA GLY A 41 -32.51 -13.92 -43.15
C GLY A 41 -31.02 -13.76 -42.82
N GLU A 42 -30.15 -14.39 -43.61
CA GLU A 42 -28.71 -14.14 -43.60
C GLU A 42 -28.42 -12.63 -43.79
N ALA A 43 -27.60 -12.05 -42.91
CA ALA A 43 -26.99 -10.76 -43.16
C ALA A 43 -25.64 -10.67 -42.45
N ALA A 44 -24.60 -10.60 -43.29
CA ALA A 44 -23.33 -9.89 -43.14
C ALA A 44 -22.75 -9.68 -41.73
N ALA A 45 -21.51 -10.15 -41.56
CA ALA A 45 -20.59 -9.74 -40.50
C ALA A 45 -20.47 -8.21 -40.44
N ALA A 46 -21.24 -7.60 -39.54
CA ALA A 46 -21.01 -6.26 -39.05
C ALA A 46 -20.11 -6.38 -37.82
N ALA A 47 -18.94 -5.74 -37.88
CA ALA A 47 -18.08 -5.58 -36.72
C ALA A 47 -18.89 -4.94 -35.59
N GLU A 48 -18.93 -5.60 -34.43
CA GLU A 48 -19.56 -5.02 -33.25
C GLU A 48 -18.85 -3.71 -32.90
N PRO A 49 -19.59 -2.60 -32.73
CA PRO A 49 -18.99 -1.38 -32.22
C PRO A 49 -18.48 -1.63 -30.80
N CYS A 50 -17.21 -1.32 -30.54
CA CYS A 50 -16.64 -1.38 -29.20
C CYS A 50 -17.45 -0.47 -28.26
N ASP A 51 -18.35 -1.08 -27.48
CA ASP A 51 -19.13 -0.42 -26.45
C ASP A 51 -18.25 -0.19 -25.22
N PHE A 52 -17.60 0.97 -25.16
CA PHE A 52 -16.88 1.42 -23.97
C PHE A 52 -17.82 1.82 -22.81
N ALA A 53 -19.15 1.78 -22.99
CA ALA A 53 -20.12 2.23 -22.00
C ALA A 53 -20.72 1.10 -21.14
N SER A 54 -20.46 -0.18 -21.44
CA SER A 54 -21.01 -1.32 -20.69
C SER A 54 -20.12 -1.85 -19.55
N GLY A 55 -19.05 -1.15 -19.20
CA GLY A 55 -18.23 -1.46 -18.02
C GLY A 55 -18.96 -1.11 -16.73
N GLY A 56 -20.05 -1.81 -16.42
CA GLY A 56 -20.75 -1.68 -15.14
C GLY A 56 -19.80 -1.96 -13.97
N MET A 57 -20.11 -1.39 -12.81
CA MET A 57 -19.44 -1.80 -11.56
C MET A 57 -19.54 -3.33 -11.46
N ILE A 58 -18.37 -3.98 -11.32
CA ILE A 58 -18.23 -5.43 -11.11
C ILE A 58 -19.22 -5.83 -10.01
N SER A 59 -20.12 -6.77 -10.29
CA SER A 59 -21.15 -7.15 -9.33
C SER A 59 -20.52 -7.84 -8.11
N LYS A 60 -21.21 -7.83 -6.96
CA LYS A 60 -20.73 -8.56 -5.78
C LYS A 60 -20.56 -10.05 -6.09
N GLU A 61 -21.46 -10.62 -6.89
CA GLU A 61 -21.35 -12.00 -7.36
C GLU A 61 -20.15 -12.19 -8.29
N GLU A 62 -19.79 -11.21 -9.12
CA GLU A 62 -18.59 -11.27 -9.97
C GLU A 62 -17.31 -11.15 -9.13
N VAL A 63 -17.28 -10.31 -8.09
CA VAL A 63 -16.17 -10.25 -7.12
C VAL A 63 -16.03 -11.57 -6.36
N GLU A 64 -17.14 -12.15 -5.91
CA GLU A 64 -17.17 -13.45 -5.21
C GLU A 64 -16.79 -14.60 -6.15
N ALA A 65 -17.22 -14.56 -7.42
CA ALA A 65 -16.89 -15.57 -8.44
C ALA A 65 -15.43 -15.52 -8.89
N ARG A 66 -14.76 -14.36 -8.78
CA ARG A 66 -13.29 -14.28 -8.94
C ARG A 66 -12.56 -15.07 -7.85
N GLY A 67 -13.23 -15.35 -6.73
CA GLY A 67 -12.71 -16.15 -5.62
C GLY A 67 -11.50 -15.54 -4.92
N ALA A 68 -11.01 -16.19 -3.87
CA ALA A 68 -9.69 -15.89 -3.29
C ALA A 68 -8.54 -16.53 -4.10
N GLY A 69 -8.87 -17.29 -5.15
CA GLY A 69 -7.94 -18.15 -5.90
C GLY A 69 -7.46 -19.36 -5.10
N THR A 70 -7.99 -19.63 -3.91
CA THR A 70 -7.46 -20.67 -2.99
C THR A 70 -8.04 -22.07 -3.21
N ASP A 71 -8.99 -22.22 -4.12
CA ASP A 71 -9.77 -23.46 -4.31
C ASP A 71 -9.11 -24.44 -5.29
N ASP A 72 -7.98 -24.04 -5.91
CA ASP A 72 -7.13 -24.94 -6.69
C ASP A 72 -5.86 -25.28 -5.88
N PRO A 73 -5.81 -26.44 -5.21
CA PRO A 73 -4.62 -26.90 -4.49
C PRO A 73 -3.43 -27.18 -5.42
N GLY A 74 -3.64 -27.09 -6.74
CA GLY A 74 -2.65 -27.36 -7.76
C GLY A 74 -2.72 -26.37 -8.91
N ASP A 75 -2.30 -25.12 -8.70
CA ASP A 75 -1.56 -24.43 -9.77
C ASP A 75 -0.15 -25.06 -9.88
N THR A 76 -0.16 -26.36 -10.18
CA THR A 76 0.95 -27.07 -10.75
C THR A 76 1.20 -26.38 -12.07
N TYR A 77 2.20 -25.51 -12.04
CA TYR A 77 2.97 -24.94 -13.13
C TYR A 77 2.98 -25.87 -14.35
N SER A 78 1.88 -25.92 -15.10
CA SER A 78 1.82 -26.68 -16.33
C SER A 78 2.71 -25.87 -17.26
N ARG A 79 3.63 -26.54 -17.94
CA ARG A 79 4.56 -25.93 -18.90
C ARG A 79 3.85 -25.25 -20.08
N ALA A 80 2.53 -25.03 -20.02
CA ALA A 80 1.78 -24.14 -20.89
C ALA A 80 2.24 -22.68 -20.68
N ARG A 81 3.38 -22.40 -21.31
CA ARG A 81 4.02 -21.11 -21.62
C ARG A 81 4.43 -20.30 -20.39
N PHE A 82 5.68 -20.48 -19.95
CA PHE A 82 6.40 -19.61 -19.01
C PHE A 82 6.05 -18.11 -19.17
N ALA A 83 5.99 -17.63 -20.42
CA ALA A 83 5.60 -16.26 -20.75
C ALA A 83 4.19 -15.86 -20.27
N TRP A 84 3.20 -16.75 -20.39
CA TRP A 84 1.84 -16.51 -19.88
C TRP A 84 1.83 -16.46 -18.35
N SER A 85 2.61 -17.33 -17.69
CA SER A 85 2.73 -17.30 -16.23
C SER A 85 3.36 -15.99 -15.74
N GLU A 86 4.46 -15.54 -16.34
CA GLU A 86 5.10 -14.28 -15.96
C GLU A 86 4.24 -13.05 -16.33
N TRP A 87 3.47 -13.13 -17.42
CA TRP A 87 2.45 -12.13 -17.76
C TRP A 87 1.41 -12.02 -16.64
N ARG A 88 0.83 -13.15 -16.20
CA ARG A 88 -0.10 -13.17 -15.07
C ARG A 88 0.53 -12.62 -13.80
N VAL A 89 1.77 -13.02 -13.49
CA VAL A 89 2.53 -12.50 -12.34
C VAL A 89 2.65 -10.97 -12.37
N PHE A 90 3.02 -10.38 -13.51
CA PHE A 90 3.13 -8.93 -13.64
C PHE A 90 1.78 -8.23 -13.40
N PHE A 91 0.71 -8.69 -14.05
CA PHE A 91 -0.61 -8.07 -13.92
C PHE A 91 -1.27 -8.31 -12.55
N THR A 92 -1.00 -9.44 -11.88
CA THR A 92 -1.40 -9.64 -10.48
C THR A 92 -0.74 -8.60 -9.57
N GLY A 93 0.55 -8.30 -9.77
CA GLY A 93 1.22 -7.23 -9.04
C GLY A 93 0.63 -5.84 -9.35
N LEU A 94 0.34 -5.56 -10.62
CA LEU A 94 -0.26 -4.29 -11.04
C LEU A 94 -1.65 -4.09 -10.42
N MET A 95 -2.49 -5.14 -10.44
CA MET A 95 -3.82 -5.15 -9.84
C MET A 95 -3.77 -5.03 -8.32
N PHE A 96 -2.73 -5.61 -7.68
CA PHE A 96 -2.57 -5.53 -6.23
C PHE A 96 -2.15 -4.14 -5.76
N LEU A 97 -1.24 -3.48 -6.48
CA LEU A 97 -0.70 -2.18 -6.08
C LEU A 97 -1.48 -0.98 -6.61
N THR A 98 -2.35 -1.16 -7.61
CA THR A 98 -3.06 -0.06 -8.28
C THR A 98 -4.51 -0.42 -8.60
N ARG A 99 -5.33 0.60 -8.87
CA ARG A 99 -6.70 0.49 -9.37
C ARG A 99 -6.78 0.52 -10.90
N LEU A 100 -5.67 0.30 -11.60
CA LEU A 100 -5.67 0.24 -13.06
C LEU A 100 -6.35 -1.05 -13.56
N PRO A 101 -7.08 -1.00 -14.67
CA PRO A 101 -7.66 -2.20 -15.25
C PRO A 101 -6.55 -3.16 -15.69
N VAL A 102 -6.77 -4.45 -15.48
CA VAL A 102 -5.89 -5.53 -15.93
C VAL A 102 -6.63 -6.45 -16.91
N PRO A 103 -5.92 -7.22 -17.77
CA PRO A 103 -6.55 -8.16 -18.68
C PRO A 103 -7.48 -9.15 -17.96
N PRO A 104 -8.53 -9.65 -18.64
CA PRO A 104 -9.41 -10.67 -18.07
C PRO A 104 -8.63 -11.95 -17.74
N GLY A 105 -9.05 -12.65 -16.68
CA GLY A 105 -8.39 -13.88 -16.20
C GLY A 105 -7.22 -13.67 -15.23
N ILE A 106 -7.01 -12.43 -14.78
CA ILE A 106 -6.06 -12.09 -13.69
C ILE A 106 -6.84 -12.01 -12.37
N ASP A 107 -6.31 -12.64 -11.32
CA ASP A 107 -6.91 -12.76 -10.00
C ASP A 107 -5.91 -12.47 -8.86
N HIS A 108 -6.39 -12.48 -7.61
CA HIS A 108 -5.61 -12.20 -6.39
C HIS A 108 -4.93 -13.44 -5.79
N HIS A 109 -4.76 -14.50 -6.59
CA HIS A 109 -4.23 -15.77 -6.12
C HIS A 109 -2.83 -15.59 -5.47
N PRO A 110 -2.62 -15.95 -4.19
CA PRO A 110 -1.43 -15.51 -3.45
C PRO A 110 -0.10 -16.02 -4.01
N ALA A 111 -0.09 -17.16 -4.71
CA ALA A 111 1.13 -17.66 -5.38
C ALA A 111 1.64 -16.72 -6.48
N PHE A 112 0.74 -16.11 -7.26
CA PHE A 112 1.11 -15.12 -8.27
C PHE A 112 1.48 -13.80 -7.61
N LEU A 113 0.77 -13.43 -6.54
CA LEU A 113 1.06 -12.23 -5.76
C LEU A 113 2.48 -12.27 -5.17
N VAL A 114 2.87 -13.34 -4.48
CA VAL A 114 4.23 -13.44 -3.92
C VAL A 114 5.29 -13.41 -5.01
N ARG A 115 5.07 -14.11 -6.13
CA ARG A 115 5.99 -14.04 -7.28
C ARG A 115 6.07 -12.64 -7.90
N SER A 116 4.96 -11.88 -7.86
CA SER A 116 4.87 -10.54 -8.44
C SER A 116 5.67 -9.50 -7.68
N MET A 117 6.08 -9.80 -6.44
CA MET A 117 6.91 -8.89 -5.63
C MET A 117 8.22 -8.51 -6.29
N MET A 118 8.76 -9.35 -7.18
CA MET A 118 9.94 -8.98 -7.96
C MET A 118 9.70 -7.78 -8.89
N TRP A 119 8.45 -7.49 -9.25
CA TRP A 119 8.04 -6.34 -10.05
C TRP A 119 7.63 -5.14 -9.21
N PHE A 120 7.54 -5.26 -7.89
CA PHE A 120 7.07 -4.17 -7.03
C PHE A 120 7.92 -2.90 -7.15
N PRO A 121 9.26 -2.95 -7.29
CA PRO A 121 10.05 -1.75 -7.54
C PRO A 121 9.73 -1.09 -8.89
N LEU A 122 9.57 -1.87 -9.96
CA LEU A 122 9.15 -1.34 -11.27
C LEU A 122 7.73 -0.74 -11.22
N LEU A 123 6.77 -1.45 -10.62
CA LEU A 123 5.40 -0.97 -10.45
C LEU A 123 5.36 0.29 -9.55
N GLY A 124 6.23 0.35 -8.54
CA GLY A 124 6.48 1.55 -7.75
C GLY A 124 6.95 2.70 -8.63
N ALA A 125 7.93 2.48 -9.49
CA ALA A 125 8.39 3.50 -10.44
C ALA A 125 7.27 4.01 -11.35
N LEU A 126 6.35 3.14 -11.79
CA LEU A 126 5.17 3.54 -12.57
C LEU A 126 4.22 4.43 -11.76
N ILE A 127 3.97 4.11 -10.49
CA ILE A 127 3.19 4.95 -9.58
C ILE A 127 3.88 6.31 -9.34
N GLY A 128 5.20 6.31 -9.19
CA GLY A 128 5.99 7.54 -9.07
C GLY A 128 5.92 8.40 -10.34
N GLY A 129 6.02 7.77 -11.52
CA GLY A 129 5.84 8.43 -12.80
C GLY A 129 4.45 9.01 -12.98
N TRP A 130 3.42 8.30 -12.52
CA TRP A 130 2.05 8.82 -12.45
C TRP A 130 1.97 10.09 -11.58
N GLY A 131 2.50 10.05 -10.37
CA GLY A 131 2.59 11.24 -9.50
C GLY A 131 3.33 12.39 -10.19
N ALA A 132 4.42 12.09 -10.90
CA ALA A 132 5.23 13.09 -11.60
C ALA A 132 4.45 13.79 -12.73
N VAL A 133 3.59 13.07 -13.46
CA VAL A 133 2.70 13.65 -14.48
C VAL A 133 1.75 14.67 -13.83
N PHE A 134 1.11 14.30 -12.72
CA PHE A 134 0.21 15.20 -11.99
C PHE A 134 0.94 16.38 -11.38
N PHE A 135 2.13 16.16 -10.81
CA PHE A 135 2.97 17.25 -10.32
C PHE A 135 3.31 18.24 -11.43
N ASN A 136 3.80 17.76 -12.58
CA ASN A 136 4.19 18.60 -13.71
C ASN A 136 2.99 19.40 -14.26
N ALA A 137 1.84 18.74 -14.42
CA ALA A 137 0.62 19.41 -14.87
C ALA A 137 0.17 20.51 -13.90
N ALA A 138 0.20 20.23 -12.59
CA ALA A 138 -0.12 21.23 -11.58
C ALA A 138 0.93 22.36 -11.54
N ALA A 139 2.21 22.04 -11.67
CA ALA A 139 3.31 23.00 -11.68
C ALA A 139 3.24 23.97 -12.88
N ALA A 140 2.61 23.58 -13.99
CA ALA A 140 2.35 24.47 -15.12
C ALA A 140 1.33 25.58 -14.78
N LEU A 141 0.40 25.32 -13.87
CA LEU A 141 -0.60 26.30 -13.40
C LEU A 141 -0.14 27.05 -12.14
N TRP A 142 0.62 26.37 -11.28
CA TRP A 142 1.19 26.91 -10.05
C TRP A 142 2.70 26.68 -10.04
N PRO A 143 3.47 27.55 -10.71
CA PRO A 143 4.92 27.39 -10.80
C PRO A 143 5.56 27.28 -9.42
N PRO A 144 6.52 26.35 -9.24
CA PRO A 144 7.21 26.16 -7.98
C PRO A 144 8.13 27.34 -7.67
N ALA A 145 7.56 28.40 -7.08
CA ALA A 145 8.30 29.32 -6.20
C ALA A 145 8.25 28.76 -4.76
N ALA A 146 9.12 29.24 -3.86
CA ALA A 146 9.27 28.68 -2.51
C ALA A 146 7.93 28.47 -1.74
N ALA A 147 6.92 29.32 -1.94
CA ALA A 147 5.58 29.16 -1.37
C ALA A 147 4.55 28.44 -2.28
N GLY A 148 4.80 28.36 -3.58
CA GLY A 148 3.88 27.80 -4.58
C GLY A 148 3.98 26.27 -4.76
N SER A 149 5.07 25.65 -4.31
CA SER A 149 5.34 24.22 -4.52
C SER A 149 4.42 23.26 -3.77
N LEU A 150 3.70 23.72 -2.74
CA LEU A 150 2.89 22.85 -1.88
C LEU A 150 1.65 22.30 -2.61
N LEU A 151 1.00 23.12 -3.45
CA LEU A 151 -0.21 22.70 -4.16
C LEU A 151 0.07 21.63 -5.22
N PRO A 152 1.09 21.76 -6.10
CA PRO A 152 1.51 20.67 -6.98
C PRO A 152 1.91 19.39 -6.23
N ALA A 153 2.62 19.51 -5.10
CA ALA A 153 3.00 18.37 -4.26
C ALA A 153 1.77 17.66 -3.65
N ALA A 154 0.76 18.42 -3.20
CA ALA A 154 -0.49 17.89 -2.68
C ALA A 154 -1.31 17.19 -3.77
N ILE A 155 -1.42 17.76 -4.97
CA ILE A 155 -2.10 17.15 -6.12
C ILE A 155 -1.41 15.86 -6.54
N SER A 156 -0.07 15.85 -6.62
CA SER A 156 0.72 14.65 -6.88
C SER A 156 0.48 13.57 -5.82
N THR A 157 0.50 13.94 -4.54
CA THR A 157 0.25 13.01 -3.44
C THR A 157 -1.16 12.42 -3.51
N PHE A 158 -2.18 13.27 -3.72
CA PHE A 158 -3.55 12.81 -3.91
C PHE A 158 -3.67 11.85 -5.10
N SER A 159 -3.00 12.14 -6.22
CA SER A 159 -3.06 11.30 -7.41
C SER A 159 -2.48 9.90 -7.18
N THR A 160 -1.43 9.77 -6.38
CA THR A 160 -0.84 8.47 -6.07
C THR A 160 -1.70 7.69 -5.08
N VAL A 161 -2.26 8.34 -4.06
CA VAL A 161 -3.24 7.74 -3.14
C VAL A 161 -4.49 7.27 -3.88
N TRP A 162 -4.98 8.07 -4.84
CA TRP A 162 -6.11 7.70 -5.69
C TRP A 162 -5.80 6.46 -6.53
N LEU A 163 -4.64 6.44 -7.19
CA LEU A 163 -4.19 5.34 -8.04
C LEU A 163 -4.01 4.04 -7.26
N THR A 164 -3.40 4.09 -6.08
CA THR A 164 -3.19 2.91 -5.22
C THR A 164 -4.44 2.52 -4.43
N GLY A 165 -5.40 3.43 -4.35
CA GLY A 165 -6.60 3.25 -3.58
C GLY A 165 -6.40 3.31 -2.07
N CYS A 166 -5.44 4.11 -1.60
CA CYS A 166 -5.09 4.25 -0.18
C CYS A 166 -4.52 2.97 0.45
N PHE A 167 -4.02 2.04 -0.37
CA PHE A 167 -3.66 0.69 0.09
C PHE A 167 -2.57 0.66 1.17
N HIS A 168 -1.45 1.36 0.95
CA HIS A 168 -0.38 1.39 1.96
C HIS A 168 -0.64 2.42 3.06
N GLU A 169 -1.41 3.48 2.74
CA GLU A 169 -1.88 4.46 3.71
C GLU A 169 -2.82 3.85 4.75
N ASP A 170 -3.66 2.89 4.36
CA ASP A 170 -4.51 2.08 5.25
C ASP A 170 -3.63 1.26 6.20
N GLY A 171 -2.64 0.54 5.67
CA GLY A 171 -1.69 -0.21 6.52
C GLY A 171 -0.87 0.68 7.47
N LEU A 172 -0.58 1.91 7.07
CA LEU A 172 0.04 2.91 7.95
C LEU A 172 -0.91 3.34 9.09
N ALA A 173 -2.18 3.58 8.78
CA ALA A 173 -3.21 3.91 9.75
C ALA A 173 -3.40 2.77 10.76
N ASP A 174 -3.57 1.53 10.29
CA ASP A 174 -3.70 0.35 11.14
C ASP A 174 -2.47 0.16 12.02
N THR A 175 -1.28 0.35 11.47
CA THR A 175 -0.03 0.29 12.23
C THR A 175 0.02 1.35 13.33
N PHE A 176 -0.37 2.59 13.04
CA PHE A 176 -0.40 3.64 14.05
C PHE A 176 -1.41 3.38 15.16
N ASP A 177 -2.63 2.91 14.83
CA ASP A 177 -3.61 2.55 15.85
C ASP A 177 -3.19 1.32 16.65
N GLY A 178 -2.72 0.28 15.97
CA GLY A 178 -2.22 -0.94 16.60
C GLY A 178 -1.14 -0.63 17.62
N PHE A 179 -0.06 -0.01 17.19
CA PHE A 179 1.11 0.25 18.02
C PHE A 179 0.88 1.39 19.02
N GLY A 180 0.03 2.36 18.71
CA GLY A 180 -0.31 3.46 19.60
C GLY A 180 -1.30 3.07 20.71
N GLY A 181 -2.26 2.20 20.40
CA GLY A 181 -3.33 1.80 21.31
C GLY A 181 -3.15 0.45 22.01
N GLY A 182 -2.24 -0.40 21.51
CA GLY A 182 -2.00 -1.75 22.03
C GLY A 182 -0.90 -1.80 23.09
N TRP A 183 -1.12 -2.62 24.13
CA TRP A 183 -0.18 -2.84 25.24
C TRP A 183 0.49 -4.23 25.18
N GLY A 184 0.47 -4.90 24.02
CA GLY A 184 0.92 -6.27 23.88
C GLY A 184 0.59 -6.81 22.49
N ARG A 185 1.29 -7.87 22.05
CA ARG A 185 1.22 -8.40 20.67
C ARG A 185 -0.23 -8.68 20.25
N ASN A 186 -0.95 -9.42 21.10
CA ASN A 186 -2.33 -9.83 20.83
C ASN A 186 -3.29 -8.64 20.76
N GLN A 187 -3.04 -7.57 21.52
CA GLN A 187 -3.87 -6.37 21.46
C GLN A 187 -3.54 -5.53 20.23
N ILE A 188 -2.26 -5.38 19.89
CA ILE A 188 -1.81 -4.68 18.67
C ILE A 188 -2.46 -5.34 17.45
N LEU A 189 -2.29 -6.66 17.29
CA LEU A 189 -2.86 -7.40 16.16
C LEU A 189 -4.39 -7.33 16.12
N ARG A 190 -5.05 -7.32 17.27
CA ARG A 190 -6.51 -7.15 17.33
C ARG A 190 -6.95 -5.76 16.89
N ILE A 191 -6.24 -4.70 17.30
CA ILE A 191 -6.55 -3.32 16.92
C ILE A 191 -6.29 -3.11 15.43
N MET A 192 -5.20 -3.65 14.88
CA MET A 192 -4.89 -3.54 13.45
C MET A 192 -5.96 -4.17 12.54
N LYS A 193 -6.78 -5.08 13.06
CA LYS A 193 -7.89 -5.70 12.33
C LYS A 193 -9.21 -4.93 12.49
N ASP A 194 -9.26 -3.97 13.39
CA ASP A 194 -10.45 -3.18 13.63
C ASP A 194 -10.62 -2.15 12.51
N SER A 195 -11.66 -2.32 11.69
CA SER A 195 -11.97 -1.40 10.59
C SER A 195 -12.26 0.05 11.02
N ARG A 196 -12.35 0.35 12.32
CA ARG A 196 -12.60 1.70 12.84
C ARG A 196 -11.29 2.45 12.99
N VAL A 197 -11.25 3.65 12.41
CA VAL A 197 -10.12 4.58 12.58
C VAL A 197 -10.14 5.19 13.98
N GLY A 198 -9.05 5.01 14.71
CA GLY A 198 -8.74 5.61 16.00
C GLY A 198 -7.97 6.93 15.89
N THR A 199 -7.68 7.54 17.04
CA THR A 199 -6.98 8.83 17.11
C THR A 199 -5.54 8.73 16.61
N TYR A 200 -4.86 7.61 16.86
CA TYR A 200 -3.47 7.44 16.44
C TYR A 200 -3.37 7.31 14.92
N ALA A 201 -4.24 6.52 14.29
CA ALA A 201 -4.38 6.46 12.84
C ALA A 201 -4.68 7.83 12.23
N LEU A 202 -5.67 8.55 12.76
CA LEU A 202 -6.06 9.86 12.24
C LEU A 202 -4.91 10.86 12.29
N VAL A 203 -4.34 11.07 13.47
CA VAL A 203 -3.28 12.08 13.67
C VAL A 203 -2.00 11.65 12.96
N GLY A 204 -1.61 10.38 13.08
CA GLY A 204 -0.37 9.86 12.50
C GLY A 204 -0.40 9.90 10.97
N THR A 205 -1.50 9.47 10.34
CA THR A 205 -1.62 9.46 8.88
C THR A 205 -1.68 10.88 8.32
N ALA A 206 -2.37 11.80 9.01
CA ALA A 206 -2.40 13.21 8.62
C ALA A 206 -0.98 13.83 8.65
N LEU A 207 -0.21 13.58 9.72
CA LEU A 207 1.17 14.05 9.83
C LEU A 207 2.08 13.39 8.78
N ALA A 208 1.89 12.10 8.48
CA ALA A 208 2.66 11.38 7.47
C ALA A 208 2.41 11.96 6.05
N LEU A 209 1.16 12.21 5.68
CA LEU A 209 0.82 12.86 4.40
C LEU A 209 1.31 14.31 4.34
N GLN A 210 1.28 15.03 5.47
CA GLN A 210 1.87 16.37 5.56
C GLN A 210 3.38 16.33 5.32
N LEU A 211 4.11 15.38 5.92
CA LEU A 211 5.55 15.22 5.70
C LEU A 211 5.86 14.84 4.25
N LYS A 212 5.09 13.91 3.67
CA LYS A 212 5.20 13.51 2.27
C LYS A 212 5.09 14.71 1.32
N THR A 213 4.03 15.50 1.48
CA THR A 213 3.77 16.68 0.65
C THR A 213 4.81 17.78 0.87
N SER A 214 5.22 18.01 2.12
CA SER A 214 6.23 19.01 2.46
C SER A 214 7.61 18.65 1.90
N GLY A 215 8.00 17.38 1.94
CA GLY A 215 9.25 16.89 1.35
C GLY A 215 9.31 17.09 -0.16
N LEU A 216 8.23 16.75 -0.88
CA LEU A 216 8.12 16.99 -2.32
C LEU A 216 8.16 18.50 -2.65
N ALA A 217 7.45 19.32 -1.88
CA ALA A 217 7.46 20.77 -2.06
C ALA A 217 8.86 21.38 -1.82
N ALA A 218 9.61 20.85 -0.84
CA ALA A 218 10.98 21.28 -0.56
C ALA A 218 11.94 20.90 -1.70
N ILE A 219 11.83 19.69 -2.26
CA ILE A 219 12.59 19.29 -3.46
C ILE A 219 12.26 20.22 -4.63
N ALA A 220 10.98 20.54 -4.85
CA ALA A 220 10.57 21.43 -5.92
C ALA A 220 11.15 22.84 -5.78
N ALA A 221 11.26 23.35 -4.55
CA ALA A 221 11.79 24.68 -4.25
C ALA A 221 13.32 24.76 -4.32
N ALA A 222 14.03 23.64 -4.30
CA ALA A 222 15.48 23.60 -4.40
C ALA A 222 15.97 23.98 -5.81
N ALA A 223 17.21 24.46 -5.91
CA ALA A 223 17.82 24.82 -7.18
C ALA A 223 17.96 23.59 -8.11
N PRO A 224 17.77 23.74 -9.44
CA PRO A 224 17.90 22.63 -10.39
C PRO A 224 19.26 21.92 -10.33
N GLU A 225 20.34 22.67 -10.06
CA GLU A 225 21.71 22.15 -9.91
C GLU A 225 21.87 21.24 -8.69
N ALA A 226 21.11 21.51 -7.62
CA ALA A 226 21.00 20.65 -6.45
C ALA A 226 19.99 19.50 -6.66
N GLY A 227 19.49 19.35 -7.88
CA GLY A 227 18.49 18.37 -8.28
C GLY A 227 17.08 18.70 -7.79
N GLY A 228 16.75 19.98 -7.68
CA GLY A 228 15.41 20.48 -7.41
C GLY A 228 14.56 20.74 -8.66
N GLY A 229 13.51 21.55 -8.51
CA GLY A 229 12.56 21.84 -9.57
C GLY A 229 11.70 20.64 -9.99
N VAL A 230 10.96 20.81 -11.10
CA VAL A 230 10.00 19.79 -11.58
C VAL A 230 10.69 18.46 -11.93
N ALA A 231 11.84 18.52 -12.61
CA ALA A 231 12.61 17.33 -12.96
C ALA A 231 13.15 16.60 -11.71
N GLY A 232 13.61 17.36 -10.71
CA GLY A 232 14.05 16.82 -9.43
C GLY A 232 12.93 16.07 -8.69
N VAL A 233 11.73 16.64 -8.66
CA VAL A 233 10.54 16.00 -8.07
C VAL A 233 10.15 14.74 -8.84
N ALA A 234 10.13 14.79 -10.17
CA ALA A 234 9.81 13.63 -11.00
C ALA A 234 10.78 12.46 -10.74
N ALA A 235 12.09 12.75 -10.71
CA ALA A 235 13.11 11.76 -10.39
C ALA A 235 12.97 11.21 -8.96
N ALA A 236 12.68 12.08 -7.98
CA ALA A 236 12.47 11.69 -6.60
C ALA A 236 11.24 10.78 -6.43
N LEU A 237 10.12 11.09 -7.07
CA LEU A 237 8.90 10.26 -7.06
C LEU A 237 9.19 8.87 -7.63
N VAL A 238 9.81 8.78 -8.81
CA VAL A 238 10.17 7.51 -9.44
C VAL A 238 11.09 6.68 -8.55
N ALA A 239 12.14 7.30 -8.00
CA ALA A 239 13.12 6.62 -7.15
C ALA A 239 12.53 6.17 -5.81
N ALA A 240 11.80 7.06 -5.13
CA ALA A 240 11.24 6.79 -3.79
C ALA A 240 10.15 5.74 -3.86
N HIS A 241 9.24 5.81 -4.82
CA HIS A 241 8.24 4.76 -4.99
C HIS A 241 8.90 3.43 -5.35
N ALA A 242 9.90 3.38 -6.25
CA ALA A 242 10.58 2.12 -6.56
C ALA A 242 11.29 1.51 -5.34
N ALA A 243 12.12 2.29 -4.64
CA ALA A 243 12.94 1.80 -3.54
C ALA A 243 12.12 1.48 -2.28
N SER A 244 11.06 2.23 -1.99
CA SER A 244 10.20 1.95 -0.83
C SER A 244 9.47 0.60 -0.97
N ARG A 245 9.04 0.21 -2.17
CA ARG A 245 8.35 -1.06 -2.38
C ARG A 245 9.28 -2.27 -2.26
N TRP A 246 10.58 -2.09 -2.52
CA TRP A 246 11.60 -3.12 -2.27
C TRP A 246 11.67 -3.54 -0.79
N THR A 247 11.39 -2.64 0.15
CA THR A 247 11.43 -2.94 1.59
C THR A 247 10.52 -4.12 1.96
N SER A 248 9.31 -4.17 1.40
CA SER A 248 8.34 -5.25 1.65
C SER A 248 8.84 -6.62 1.20
N MET A 249 9.50 -6.66 0.04
CA MET A 249 10.05 -7.88 -0.53
C MET A 249 11.16 -8.46 0.35
N VAL A 250 12.06 -7.60 0.85
CA VAL A 250 13.13 -8.04 1.76
C VAL A 250 12.55 -8.54 3.08
N LEU A 251 11.61 -7.78 3.67
CA LEU A 251 11.00 -8.16 4.94
C LEU A 251 10.25 -9.48 4.86
N ILE A 252 9.49 -9.73 3.80
CA ILE A 252 8.84 -11.02 3.57
C ILE A 252 9.86 -12.16 3.42
N TYR A 253 11.03 -11.89 2.85
CA TYR A 253 12.06 -12.90 2.64
C TYR A 253 12.82 -13.24 3.93
N VAL A 254 13.06 -12.27 4.82
CA VAL A 254 13.94 -12.45 6.00
C VAL A 254 13.20 -12.58 7.33
N CYS A 255 11.96 -12.10 7.43
CA CYS A 255 11.14 -12.16 8.63
C CYS A 255 10.08 -13.26 8.52
N GLU A 256 9.62 -13.75 9.68
CA GLU A 256 8.45 -14.62 9.73
C GLU A 256 7.20 -13.81 9.36
N TYR A 257 6.38 -14.33 8.45
CA TYR A 257 5.08 -13.73 8.16
C TYR A 257 4.06 -14.25 9.18
N VAL A 258 3.50 -13.34 9.99
CA VAL A 258 2.63 -13.73 11.11
C VAL A 258 1.37 -14.41 10.57
N GLN A 259 1.14 -15.63 11.05
CA GLN A 259 -0.06 -16.42 10.77
C GLN A 259 -1.15 -16.11 11.79
N ASP A 260 -2.40 -16.33 11.39
CA ASP A 260 -3.56 -15.95 12.17
C ASP A 260 -4.55 -17.11 12.25
N ASP A 261 -4.67 -17.72 13.42
CA ASP A 261 -5.41 -18.96 13.59
C ASP A 261 -6.89 -18.77 13.98
N GLU A 262 -7.32 -17.56 14.32
CA GLU A 262 -8.65 -17.30 14.88
C GLU A 262 -9.64 -16.58 13.94
N ASP A 263 -9.23 -16.25 12.71
CA ASP A 263 -9.96 -15.27 11.89
C ASP A 263 -10.71 -15.85 10.68
N ALA A 264 -11.76 -15.15 10.22
CA ALA A 264 -12.56 -15.54 9.06
C ALA A 264 -11.76 -15.47 7.74
N LYS A 265 -10.73 -14.62 7.70
CA LYS A 265 -9.79 -14.48 6.57
C LYS A 265 -8.53 -15.35 6.71
N ARG A 266 -8.47 -16.23 7.72
CA ARG A 266 -7.35 -17.15 8.00
C ARG A 266 -6.85 -17.88 6.76
N GLY A 267 -7.78 -18.34 5.91
CA GLY A 267 -7.46 -19.02 4.66
C GLY A 267 -6.47 -18.24 3.81
N MET A 268 -6.76 -16.98 3.48
CA MET A 268 -5.93 -16.15 2.62
C MET A 268 -4.58 -15.79 3.27
N TYR A 269 -4.58 -15.37 4.54
CA TYR A 269 -3.35 -14.98 5.25
C TYR A 269 -2.39 -16.15 5.43
N ASN A 270 -2.90 -17.32 5.84
CA ASN A 270 -2.08 -18.51 6.01
C ASN A 270 -1.59 -19.05 4.66
N TRP A 271 -2.39 -18.94 3.60
CA TRP A 271 -1.94 -19.30 2.25
C TRP A 271 -0.84 -18.37 1.73
N PHE A 272 -0.95 -17.06 2.02
CA PHE A 272 0.12 -16.10 1.72
C PHE A 272 1.39 -16.44 2.50
N ALA A 273 1.29 -16.69 3.80
CA ALA A 273 2.41 -17.08 4.66
C ALA A 273 3.12 -18.32 4.10
N GLN A 274 2.36 -19.34 3.69
CA GLN A 274 2.91 -20.55 3.05
C GLN A 274 3.49 -20.29 1.66
N SER A 275 2.98 -19.30 0.95
CA SER A 275 3.40 -18.90 -0.39
C SER A 275 4.68 -18.06 -0.40
N THR A 276 5.10 -17.48 0.73
CA THR A 276 6.33 -16.67 0.85
C THR A 276 7.57 -17.37 0.27
N ARG A 277 7.63 -18.71 0.37
CA ARG A 277 8.67 -19.56 -0.26
C ARG A 277 8.81 -19.39 -1.79
N LEU A 278 7.78 -18.85 -2.46
CA LEU A 278 7.77 -18.61 -3.89
C LEU A 278 8.55 -17.33 -4.27
N LEU A 279 8.90 -16.49 -3.30
CA LEU A 279 9.86 -15.41 -3.47
C LEU A 279 11.28 -16.00 -3.42
N THR A 280 11.68 -16.62 -4.52
CA THR A 280 13.00 -17.27 -4.63
C THR A 280 14.14 -16.26 -4.69
N ALA A 281 15.36 -16.69 -4.37
CA ALA A 281 16.55 -15.84 -4.44
C ALA A 281 16.75 -15.14 -5.81
N PRO A 282 16.51 -15.79 -6.98
CA PRO A 282 16.53 -15.08 -8.27
C PRO A 282 15.49 -13.96 -8.39
N ARG A 283 14.27 -14.16 -7.87
CA ARG A 283 13.22 -13.13 -7.88
C ARG A 283 13.57 -11.97 -6.97
N LEU A 284 14.10 -12.28 -5.77
CA LEU A 284 14.63 -11.27 -4.86
C LEU A 284 15.76 -10.48 -5.51
N ALA A 285 16.69 -11.15 -6.20
CA ALA A 285 17.80 -10.51 -6.91
C ALA A 285 17.31 -9.60 -8.05
N LEU A 286 16.32 -10.03 -8.84
CA LEU A 286 15.72 -9.21 -9.89
C LEU A 286 15.00 -7.97 -9.34
N GLY A 287 14.21 -8.11 -8.28
CA GLY A 287 13.58 -6.97 -7.62
C GLY A 287 14.60 -6.02 -7.01
N THR A 288 15.66 -6.57 -6.39
CA THR A 288 16.76 -5.77 -5.83
C THR A 288 17.51 -5.03 -6.93
N LEU A 289 17.78 -5.67 -8.07
CA LEU A 289 18.40 -5.02 -9.23
C LEU A 289 17.54 -3.84 -9.71
N GLN A 290 16.22 -4.00 -9.82
CA GLN A 290 15.33 -2.88 -10.19
C GLN A 290 15.39 -1.74 -9.17
N ALA A 291 15.37 -2.06 -7.86
CA ALA A 291 15.47 -1.08 -6.79
C ALA A 291 16.82 -0.35 -6.74
N LEU A 292 17.88 -0.94 -7.31
CA LEU A 292 19.20 -0.31 -7.46
C LEU A 292 19.40 0.39 -8.81
N VAL A 293 18.75 -0.04 -9.88
CA VAL A 293 18.93 0.58 -11.20
C VAL A 293 18.04 1.81 -11.35
N ILE A 294 16.78 1.74 -10.88
CA ILE A 294 15.81 2.82 -11.09
C ILE A 294 16.25 4.13 -10.40
N PRO A 295 16.59 4.16 -9.09
CA PRO A 295 17.09 5.38 -8.45
C PRO A 295 18.40 5.87 -9.05
N LEU A 296 19.31 4.96 -9.43
CA LEU A 296 20.58 5.31 -10.06
C LEU A 296 20.37 6.07 -11.38
N LEU A 297 19.47 5.57 -12.24
CA LEU A 297 19.16 6.21 -13.51
C LEU A 297 18.38 7.52 -13.33
N ALA A 298 17.47 7.59 -12.36
CA ALA A 298 16.64 8.76 -12.13
C ALA A 298 17.40 9.92 -11.47
N LEU A 299 18.27 9.64 -10.51
CA LEU A 299 18.86 10.64 -9.61
C LEU A 299 20.39 10.80 -9.76
N GLY A 300 21.06 9.88 -10.46
CA GLY A 300 22.52 9.78 -10.48
C GLY A 300 23.10 9.16 -9.19
N PRO A 301 24.40 8.82 -9.18
CA PRO A 301 25.00 7.97 -8.14
C PRO A 301 24.96 8.58 -6.73
N ALA A 302 25.25 9.87 -6.60
CA ALA A 302 25.34 10.52 -5.28
C ALA A 302 23.99 10.54 -4.55
N ARG A 303 22.91 10.91 -5.26
CA ARG A 303 21.55 10.97 -4.69
C ARG A 303 20.92 9.59 -4.56
N ALA A 304 21.24 8.66 -5.48
CA ALA A 304 20.83 7.27 -5.35
C ALA A 304 21.42 6.59 -4.09
N ALA A 305 22.66 6.92 -3.72
CA ALA A 305 23.26 6.44 -2.47
C ALA A 305 22.46 6.85 -1.22
N ILE A 306 21.89 8.07 -1.21
CA ILE A 306 20.99 8.53 -0.14
C ILE A 306 19.74 7.64 -0.09
N VAL A 307 19.12 7.37 -1.24
CA VAL A 307 17.94 6.51 -1.33
C VAL A 307 18.24 5.10 -0.79
N TYR A 308 19.38 4.52 -1.15
CA TYR A 308 19.77 3.18 -0.66
C TYR A 308 20.03 3.18 0.84
N ALA A 309 20.74 4.19 1.36
CA ALA A 309 21.03 4.28 2.78
C ALA A 309 19.72 4.38 3.60
N VAL A 310 18.80 5.25 3.19
CA VAL A 310 17.51 5.43 3.88
C VAL A 310 16.66 4.18 3.79
N THR A 311 16.47 3.61 2.59
CA THR A 311 15.62 2.43 2.41
C THR A 311 16.18 1.19 3.10
N ALA A 312 17.49 0.99 3.10
CA ALA A 312 18.13 -0.08 3.87
C ALA A 312 17.96 0.13 5.38
N ALA A 313 18.17 1.34 5.88
CA ALA A 313 18.01 1.66 7.30
C ALA A 313 16.57 1.42 7.77
N VAL A 314 15.58 1.88 7.00
CA VAL A 314 14.16 1.66 7.30
C VAL A 314 13.83 0.17 7.25
N THR A 315 14.32 -0.58 6.26
CA THR A 315 14.09 -2.02 6.16
C THR A 315 14.63 -2.77 7.38
N VAL A 316 15.87 -2.49 7.78
CA VAL A 316 16.49 -3.12 8.96
C VAL A 316 15.74 -2.74 10.24
N ALA A 317 15.43 -1.45 10.42
CA ALA A 317 14.70 -0.98 11.60
C ALA A 317 13.30 -1.61 11.69
N SER A 318 12.55 -1.64 10.58
CA SER A 318 11.23 -2.26 10.51
C SER A 318 11.27 -3.76 10.79
N GLY A 319 12.26 -4.48 10.27
CA GLY A 319 12.42 -5.92 10.51
C GLY A 319 12.75 -6.23 11.97
N LEU A 320 13.69 -5.49 12.56
CA LEU A 320 14.04 -5.63 13.98
C LEU A 320 12.87 -5.28 14.89
N TYR A 321 12.12 -4.23 14.57
CA TYR A 321 10.99 -3.77 15.37
C TYR A 321 9.77 -4.69 15.22
N GLY A 322 9.44 -5.11 14.00
CA GLY A 322 8.36 -6.06 13.72
C GLY A 322 8.58 -7.40 14.40
N ASN A 323 9.80 -7.95 14.31
CA ASN A 323 10.15 -9.18 15.02
C ASN A 323 10.06 -9.02 16.55
N ALA A 324 10.45 -7.86 17.09
CA ALA A 324 10.40 -7.62 18.54
C ALA A 324 8.98 -7.43 19.09
N VAL A 325 8.06 -6.84 18.32
CA VAL A 325 6.73 -6.45 18.80
C VAL A 325 5.64 -7.42 18.33
N LEU A 326 5.70 -7.84 17.07
CA LEU A 326 4.70 -8.70 16.43
C LEU A 326 5.17 -10.17 16.33
N GLY A 327 6.45 -10.44 16.57
CA GLY A 327 7.05 -11.75 16.30
C GLY A 327 7.26 -12.02 14.81
N GLY A 328 7.21 -10.99 13.95
CA GLY A 328 7.27 -11.13 12.50
C GLY A 328 6.80 -9.88 11.77
N VAL A 329 6.30 -10.06 10.55
CA VAL A 329 5.69 -9.01 9.72
C VAL A 329 4.31 -9.42 9.20
N ILE A 330 3.45 -8.43 8.93
CA ILE A 330 2.12 -8.59 8.32
C ILE A 330 1.91 -7.53 7.24
N GLY A 331 0.96 -7.77 6.33
CA GLY A 331 0.65 -6.89 5.19
C GLY A 331 0.57 -5.40 5.53
N ASP A 332 -0.22 -5.03 6.54
CA ASP A 332 -0.43 -3.62 6.91
C ASP A 332 0.85 -2.97 7.43
N TYR A 333 1.64 -3.70 8.21
CA TYR A 333 2.95 -3.25 8.70
C TYR A 333 3.99 -3.11 7.56
N LEU A 334 3.91 -3.95 6.53
CA LEU A 334 4.71 -3.79 5.32
C LEU A 334 4.28 -2.53 4.54
N GLY A 335 2.98 -2.28 4.42
CA GLY A 335 2.41 -1.05 3.86
C GLY A 335 2.89 0.19 4.60
N ALA A 336 2.84 0.18 5.94
CA ALA A 336 3.38 1.23 6.77
C ALA A 336 4.88 1.46 6.52
N THR A 337 5.66 0.39 6.42
CA THR A 337 7.10 0.46 6.12
C THR A 337 7.37 1.10 4.76
N ILE A 338 6.57 0.76 3.74
CA ILE A 338 6.67 1.38 2.41
C ILE A 338 6.43 2.90 2.52
N GLN A 339 5.38 3.34 3.23
CA GLN A 339 5.06 4.76 3.37
C GLN A 339 6.14 5.52 4.15
N VAL A 340 6.65 4.94 5.24
CA VAL A 340 7.73 5.53 6.04
C VAL A 340 9.01 5.65 5.21
N ALA A 341 9.39 4.61 4.45
CA ALA A 341 10.54 4.65 3.56
C ALA A 341 10.39 5.74 2.50
N GLU A 342 9.21 5.85 1.88
CA GLU A 342 8.94 6.86 0.86
C GLU A 342 9.06 8.30 1.42
N ILE A 343 8.45 8.56 2.58
CA ILE A 343 8.50 9.87 3.25
C ILE A 343 9.94 10.23 3.63
N LEU A 344 10.68 9.30 4.24
CA LEU A 344 12.05 9.56 4.67
C LEU A 344 13.00 9.76 3.48
N VAL A 345 12.75 9.10 2.35
CA VAL A 345 13.50 9.38 1.11
C VAL A 345 13.25 10.82 0.64
N TYR A 346 12.01 11.31 0.63
CA TYR A 346 11.75 12.72 0.26
C TYR A 346 12.41 13.69 1.23
N CYS A 347 12.31 13.46 2.54
CA CYS A 347 12.99 14.27 3.54
C CYS A 347 14.51 14.30 3.31
N ALA A 348 15.13 13.14 3.08
CA ALA A 348 16.56 13.02 2.87
C ALA A 348 17.02 13.66 1.55
N LEU A 349 16.26 13.54 0.46
CA LEU A 349 16.58 14.18 -0.82
C LEU A 349 16.38 15.70 -0.78
N SER A 350 15.49 16.20 0.09
CA SER A 350 15.26 17.62 0.31
C SER A 350 16.29 18.29 1.24
N ALA A 351 17.04 17.49 2.00
CA ALA A 351 17.95 17.99 3.03
C ALA A 351 19.23 18.58 2.45
N ASP A 352 19.69 19.69 3.05
CA ASP A 352 20.98 20.30 2.75
C ASP A 352 22.09 19.62 3.56
N TRP A 353 22.62 18.52 3.02
CA TRP A 353 23.67 17.71 3.66
C TRP A 353 25.00 18.45 3.82
N SER A 354 25.22 19.57 3.11
CA SER A 354 26.45 20.38 3.25
C SER A 354 26.57 20.99 4.64
N ARG A 355 25.44 21.21 5.33
CA ARG A 355 25.41 21.71 6.72
C ARG A 355 25.88 20.70 7.75
N VAL A 356 25.92 19.42 7.39
CA VAL A 356 26.27 18.30 8.26
C VAL A 356 27.67 17.77 7.90
N ALA A 357 28.04 17.84 6.62
CA ALA A 357 29.29 17.31 6.12
C ALA A 357 30.50 18.06 6.72
N GLY A 358 31.32 17.35 7.49
CA GLY A 358 32.63 17.84 7.92
C GLY A 358 32.67 18.66 9.22
N SER A 359 31.57 18.78 9.97
CA SER A 359 31.58 19.45 11.29
C SER A 359 30.74 18.71 12.34
N TRP A 360 31.27 18.65 13.56
CA TRP A 360 30.51 18.13 14.72
C TRP A 360 29.27 18.97 15.01
N GLU A 361 29.36 20.30 14.87
CA GLU A 361 28.25 21.23 15.08
C GLU A 361 27.08 20.96 14.13
N GLY A 362 27.36 20.56 12.89
CA GLY A 362 26.35 20.16 11.91
C GLY A 362 25.74 18.79 12.19
N ALA A 363 26.54 17.84 12.70
CA ALA A 363 26.11 16.46 12.97
C ALA A 363 25.40 16.29 14.32
N ALA A 364 25.74 17.09 15.33
CA ALA A 364 25.23 16.97 16.69
C ALA A 364 23.69 16.99 16.80
N PRO A 365 22.94 17.85 16.08
CA PRO A 365 21.48 17.84 16.12
C PRO A 365 20.87 16.54 15.59
N LEU A 366 21.47 15.93 14.57
CA LEU A 366 21.00 14.66 14.00
C LEU A 366 21.28 13.49 14.94
N LEU A 367 22.46 13.48 15.58
CA LEU A 367 22.81 12.47 16.58
C LEU A 367 21.91 12.58 17.82
N LEU A 368 21.60 13.80 18.26
CA LEU A 368 20.67 14.04 19.34
C LEU A 368 19.26 13.58 18.96
N LEU A 369 18.78 13.92 17.75
CA LEU A 369 17.49 13.45 17.25
C LEU A 369 17.44 11.92 17.22
N ALA A 370 18.47 11.25 16.70
CA ALA A 370 18.56 9.80 16.66
C ALA A 370 18.55 9.20 18.07
N ALA A 371 19.29 9.77 19.02
CA ALA A 371 19.30 9.34 20.41
C ALA A 371 17.92 9.51 21.07
N VAL A 372 17.28 10.66 20.88
CA VAL A 372 15.95 10.95 21.44
C VAL A 372 14.87 10.07 20.81
N ALA A 373 14.93 9.83 19.50
CA ALA A 373 14.00 8.93 18.80
C ALA A 373 14.20 7.47 19.23
N ALA A 374 15.42 7.06 19.58
CA ALA A 374 15.72 5.72 20.08
C ALA A 374 15.31 5.53 21.56
N LEU A 375 15.21 6.60 22.36
CA LEU A 375 14.87 6.50 23.78
C LEU A 375 13.55 5.76 24.04
N PRO A 376 12.41 6.10 23.41
CA PRO A 376 11.18 5.33 23.56
C PRO A 376 11.35 3.87 23.15
N VAL A 377 12.08 3.56 22.08
CA VAL A 377 12.29 2.17 21.62
C VAL A 377 13.12 1.36 22.63
N ILE A 378 14.14 1.98 23.23
CA ILE A 378 15.01 1.34 24.23
C ILE A 378 14.30 1.20 25.59
N TYR A 379 13.55 2.21 26.01
CA TYR A 379 12.95 2.26 27.34
C TYR A 379 11.50 1.76 27.41
N CYS A 380 10.68 1.87 26.35
CA CYS A 380 9.33 1.28 26.32
C CYS A 380 9.37 -0.25 26.29
N ARG A 381 10.49 -0.88 25.88
CA ARG A 381 10.73 -2.33 26.10
C ARG A 381 10.66 -2.74 27.58
N ARG A 382 10.70 -1.80 28.53
CA ARG A 382 10.55 -2.07 29.97
C ARG A 382 9.18 -1.73 30.55
N ILE A 383 8.30 -1.06 29.81
CA ILE A 383 6.98 -0.63 30.30
C ILE A 383 5.90 -1.68 30.00
N VAL A 384 6.12 -2.47 28.94
CA VAL A 384 5.23 -3.57 28.57
C VAL A 384 6.00 -4.89 28.74
N ASP A 385 5.55 -5.73 29.66
CA ASP A 385 6.08 -7.09 29.80
C ASP A 385 5.47 -7.97 28.70
N TRP A 386 6.26 -8.20 27.65
CA TRP A 386 5.89 -9.08 26.54
C TRP A 386 6.01 -10.57 26.89
N GLY A 387 6.53 -10.90 28.09
CA GLY A 387 6.83 -12.26 28.51
C GLY A 387 5.68 -12.99 29.21
N SER A 388 4.52 -12.35 29.40
CA SER A 388 3.47 -12.89 30.28
C SER A 388 2.03 -12.73 29.75
N CYS A 389 1.82 -12.68 28.43
CA CYS A 389 0.47 -12.73 27.82
C CYS A 389 0.37 -13.71 26.65
#